data_AF-A0A0B7ILI8-F1
#
_entry.id   AF-A0A0B7ILI8-F1
#
_cell.length_a   1.000
_cell.length_b   1.000
_cell.length_c   1.000
_cell.angle_alpha   90.00
_cell.angle_beta   90.00
_cell.angle_gamma   90.00
#
_symmetry.space_group_name_H-M   'P 1'
#
loop_
_entity.id
_entity.type
_entity.pdbx_description
1 polymer ?
#
loop_
_entity_poly.entity_id
_entity_poly.type
_entity_poly.pdbx_seq_one_letter_code
_entity_poly.pdbx_strand_id
1 'polypeptide(L)'
;MFTSLGYTLYKGLSVGVSAKFFFGNTQMTTYELKENVELFTAENSQSTLRGAALNLGFYYEKPINKQLDINASLVYTPQTKLNANNTRSISTGNFASNGSVVIRDNINIDLNALNLNTTKITLPSQFELGLGLGQKRKWFAGVEYTHIGSEKFSNPFVASNRVTYENGYQVAIGGFFIPQYNSFSSYWKRVVYRTGVHYEKTGILLNNESITDFGISFGVSLPVKGFSNATIGFETGKRGTLSQNLVKENYFTLRIGFTLNDKWFQKTKYQ
;
A
#
# COMPACT_ATOMS: atom_id res chain seq x y z
N MET A 1 -7.34 0.53 -10.93
CA MET A 1 -6.65 0.23 -12.22
C MET A 1 -5.58 1.29 -12.46
N PHE A 2 -4.51 1.00 -13.21
CA PHE A 2 -3.55 2.03 -13.61
C PHE A 2 -3.06 1.81 -15.04
N THR A 3 -2.61 2.88 -15.68
CA THR A 3 -1.91 2.87 -16.96
C THR A 3 -0.63 3.70 -16.82
N SER A 4 0.45 3.30 -17.49
CA SER A 4 1.75 3.96 -17.37
C SER A 4 2.42 4.06 -18.72
N LEU A 5 3.06 5.20 -18.98
CA LEU A 5 3.91 5.44 -20.14
C LEU A 5 5.28 5.88 -19.66
N GLY A 6 6.33 5.40 -20.34
CA GLY A 6 7.71 5.75 -20.03
C GLY A 6 8.52 5.98 -21.30
N TYR A 7 9.47 6.90 -21.25
CA TYR A 7 10.35 7.22 -22.36
C TYR A 7 11.78 7.49 -21.88
N THR A 8 12.76 6.95 -22.59
CA THR A 8 14.18 7.19 -22.34
C THR A 8 14.64 8.41 -23.13
N LEU A 9 14.80 9.55 -22.45
CA LEU A 9 15.19 10.83 -23.06
C LEU A 9 16.67 10.82 -23.50
N TYR A 10 17.53 10.25 -22.67
CA TYR A 10 18.98 10.19 -22.89
C TYR A 10 19.52 8.86 -22.35
N LYS A 11 20.73 8.46 -22.73
CA LYS A 11 21.32 7.20 -22.25
C LYS A 11 21.36 7.16 -20.72
N GLY A 12 20.62 6.20 -20.16
CA GLY A 12 20.47 6.02 -18.71
C GLY A 12 19.38 6.89 -18.07
N LEU A 13 18.83 7.89 -18.78
CA LEU A 13 17.81 8.78 -18.26
C LEU A 13 16.43 8.46 -18.84
N SER A 14 15.50 8.11 -17.96
CA SER A 14 14.12 7.81 -18.30
C SER A 14 13.14 8.66 -17.49
N VAL A 15 12.04 9.03 -18.13
CA VAL A 15 10.91 9.71 -17.51
C VAL A 15 9.66 8.89 -17.74
N GLY A 16 8.69 9.00 -16.85
CA GLY A 16 7.43 8.30 -16.98
C GLY A 16 6.29 9.02 -16.30
N VAL A 17 5.08 8.69 -16.76
CA VAL A 17 3.82 9.16 -16.19
C VAL A 17 2.92 7.96 -15.99
N SER A 18 2.31 7.85 -14.82
CA SER A 18 1.31 6.84 -14.53
C SER A 18 0.01 7.51 -14.11
N ALA A 19 -1.10 7.07 -14.70
CA ALA A 19 -2.44 7.46 -14.29
C ALA A 19 -3.12 6.30 -13.56
N LYS A 20 -3.49 6.54 -12.31
CA LYS A 20 -4.19 5.60 -11.43
C LYS A 20 -5.66 5.98 -11.36
N PHE A 21 -6.55 5.02 -11.60
CA PHE A 21 -7.99 5.18 -11.47
C PHE A 21 -8.48 4.42 -10.24
N PHE A 22 -9.08 5.17 -9.31
CA PHE A 22 -9.71 4.67 -8.10
C PHE A 22 -11.21 4.53 -8.34
N PHE A 23 -11.71 3.33 -8.14
CA PHE A 23 -13.14 3.05 -8.12
C PHE A 23 -13.39 1.91 -7.14
N GLY A 24 -14.50 1.99 -6.40
CA GLY A 24 -14.85 0.95 -5.46
C GLY A 24 -15.87 1.40 -4.45
N ASN A 25 -16.26 0.47 -3.60
CA ASN A 25 -17.18 0.70 -2.50
C ASN A 25 -16.51 0.29 -1.19
N THR A 26 -16.60 1.13 -0.19
CA THR A 26 -16.17 0.84 1.18
C THR A 26 -17.41 0.72 2.04
N GLN A 27 -17.58 -0.41 2.72
CA GLN A 27 -18.66 -0.64 3.66
C GLN A 27 -18.05 -0.86 5.05
N MET A 28 -18.58 -0.15 6.03
CA MET A 28 -18.22 -0.26 7.43
C MET A 28 -19.50 -0.52 8.22
N THR A 29 -19.53 -1.60 8.96
CA THR A 29 -20.60 -1.90 9.90
C THR A 29 -20.04 -1.90 11.31
N THR A 30 -20.58 -1.05 12.17
CA THR A 30 -20.20 -0.95 13.57
C THR A 30 -21.37 -1.40 14.44
N TYR A 31 -21.11 -2.37 15.30
CA TYR A 31 -22.08 -2.86 16.28
C TYR A 31 -21.77 -2.27 17.65
N GLU A 32 -22.78 -1.69 18.28
CA GLU A 32 -22.75 -1.28 19.68
C GLU A 32 -23.68 -2.18 20.49
N LEU A 33 -23.09 -2.92 21.43
CA LEU A 33 -23.80 -3.73 22.41
C LEU A 33 -23.65 -3.09 23.77
N LYS A 34 -24.75 -2.98 24.51
CA LYS A 34 -24.77 -2.50 25.89
C LYS A 34 -25.24 -3.60 26.81
N GLU A 35 -24.59 -3.72 27.96
CA GLU A 35 -25.05 -4.63 29.01
C GLU A 35 -26.49 -4.26 29.41
N ASN A 36 -27.33 -5.28 29.60
CA ASN A 36 -28.76 -5.17 29.94
C ASN A 36 -29.65 -4.52 28.86
N VAL A 37 -29.20 -4.46 27.61
CA VAL A 37 -30.04 -4.05 26.47
C VAL A 37 -30.18 -5.23 25.49
N GLU A 38 -31.42 -5.66 25.24
CA GLU A 38 -31.70 -6.83 24.38
C GLU A 38 -31.37 -6.59 22.90
N LEU A 39 -31.56 -5.36 22.42
CA LEU A 39 -31.28 -4.97 21.04
C LEU A 39 -29.88 -4.35 20.93
N PHE A 40 -29.08 -4.81 19.97
CA PHE A 40 -27.88 -4.12 19.55
C PHE A 40 -28.23 -2.95 18.61
N THR A 41 -27.34 -1.96 18.53
CA THR A 41 -27.38 -0.92 17.49
C THR A 41 -26.29 -1.21 16.46
N ALA A 42 -26.64 -1.19 15.18
CA ALA A 42 -25.71 -1.33 14.07
C ALA A 42 -25.74 -0.08 13.20
N GLU A 43 -24.59 0.59 13.09
CA GLU A 43 -24.37 1.65 12.10
C GLU A 43 -23.77 1.03 10.84
N ASN A 44 -24.46 1.17 9.72
CA ASN A 44 -23.95 0.80 8.40
C ASN A 44 -23.59 2.08 7.63
N SER A 45 -22.30 2.23 7.34
CA SER A 45 -21.75 3.34 6.56
C SER A 45 -21.17 2.82 5.27
N GLN A 46 -21.65 3.32 4.14
CA GLN A 46 -21.18 2.93 2.81
C GLN A 46 -20.69 4.16 2.04
N SER A 47 -19.54 4.03 1.38
CA SER A 47 -18.93 5.09 0.59
C SER A 47 -18.46 4.54 -0.76
N THR A 48 -19.06 5.03 -1.85
CA THR A 48 -18.65 4.71 -3.21
C THR A 48 -17.68 5.77 -3.72
N LEU A 49 -16.44 5.36 -3.98
CA LEU A 49 -15.33 6.22 -4.33
C LEU A 49 -15.08 6.18 -5.84
N ARG A 50 -14.83 7.35 -6.44
CA ARG A 50 -14.36 7.49 -7.82
C ARG A 50 -13.38 8.64 -7.96
N GLY A 51 -12.30 8.42 -8.69
CA GLY A 51 -11.38 9.49 -9.10
C GLY A 51 -10.10 8.97 -9.72
N ALA A 52 -9.17 9.87 -10.00
CA ALA A 52 -7.89 9.54 -10.60
C ALA A 52 -6.75 10.27 -9.89
N ALA A 53 -5.57 9.65 -9.89
CA ALA A 53 -4.32 10.28 -9.51
C ALA A 53 -3.25 10.08 -10.59
N LEU A 54 -2.27 10.96 -10.57
CA LEU A 54 -1.12 10.92 -11.45
C LEU A 54 0.14 10.67 -10.63
N ASN A 55 1.09 9.93 -11.20
CA ASN A 55 2.44 9.80 -10.69
C ASN A 55 3.39 10.23 -11.81
N LEU A 56 4.32 11.13 -11.50
CA LEU A 56 5.39 11.57 -12.39
C LEU A 56 6.68 10.91 -11.90
N GLY A 57 7.37 10.20 -12.78
CA GLY A 57 8.58 9.45 -12.45
C GLY A 57 9.78 9.91 -13.28
N PHE A 58 10.92 9.97 -12.62
CA PHE A 58 12.24 10.21 -13.20
C PHE A 58 13.18 9.12 -12.69
N TYR A 59 13.94 8.51 -13.59
CA TYR A 59 14.87 7.43 -13.29
C TYR A 59 16.17 7.65 -14.04
N TYR A 60 17.28 7.55 -13.32
CA TYR A 60 18.62 7.69 -13.87
C TYR A 60 19.47 6.49 -13.48
N GLU A 61 20.03 5.81 -14.47
CA GLU A 61 20.95 4.68 -14.32
C GLU A 61 22.26 5.01 -15.03
N LYS A 62 23.37 4.85 -14.33
CA LYS A 62 24.71 5.07 -14.88
C LYS A 62 25.65 3.91 -14.52
N PRO A 63 26.30 3.26 -15.51
CA PRO A 63 27.38 2.34 -15.21
C PRO A 63 28.60 3.12 -14.70
N ILE A 64 29.06 2.80 -13.49
CA ILE A 64 30.32 3.31 -12.95
C ILE A 64 31.49 2.56 -13.61
N ASN A 65 31.34 1.24 -13.78
CA ASN A 65 32.32 0.39 -14.46
C ASN A 65 31.60 -0.79 -15.15
N LYS A 66 32.34 -1.77 -15.66
CA LYS A 66 31.77 -2.95 -16.36
C LYS A 66 30.88 -3.83 -15.48
N GLN A 67 30.91 -3.67 -14.16
CA GLN A 67 30.22 -4.54 -13.20
C GLN A 67 29.25 -3.78 -12.30
N LEU A 68 29.43 -2.47 -12.10
CA LEU A 68 28.74 -1.68 -11.09
C LEU A 68 27.92 -0.58 -11.74
N ASP A 69 26.65 -0.52 -11.36
CA ASP A 69 25.69 0.49 -11.79
C ASP A 69 25.20 1.28 -10.57
N ILE A 70 25.03 2.59 -10.77
CA ILE A 70 24.34 3.47 -9.82
C ILE A 70 22.98 3.85 -10.38
N ASN A 71 21.97 3.82 -9.52
CA ASN A 71 20.59 4.14 -9.84
C ASN A 71 20.11 5.28 -8.94
N ALA A 72 19.37 6.21 -9.52
CA ALA A 72 18.66 7.27 -8.81
C ALA A 72 17.24 7.35 -9.34
N SER A 73 16.27 7.51 -8.44
CA SER A 73 14.86 7.66 -8.80
C SER A 73 14.25 8.84 -8.05
N LEU A 74 13.35 9.51 -8.73
CA LEU A 74 12.51 10.56 -8.18
C LEU A 74 11.08 10.30 -8.65
N VAL A 75 10.14 10.22 -7.72
CA VAL A 75 8.71 10.11 -8.03
C VAL A 75 7.95 11.20 -7.29
N TYR A 76 7.08 11.90 -8.02
CA TYR A 76 6.18 12.90 -7.47
C TYR A 76 4.74 12.53 -7.79
N THR A 77 3.92 12.45 -6.75
CA THR A 77 2.48 12.22 -6.82
C THR A 77 1.80 13.50 -6.34
N PRO A 78 1.23 14.34 -7.22
CA PRO A 78 0.50 15.53 -6.80
C PRO A 78 -0.73 15.17 -5.95
N GLN A 79 -1.14 16.12 -5.12
CA GLN A 79 -2.38 16.02 -4.35
C GLN A 79 -3.58 15.86 -5.28
N THR A 80 -4.48 14.95 -4.95
CA THR A 80 -5.71 14.72 -5.74
C THR A 80 -6.93 14.61 -4.85
N LYS A 81 -8.10 14.91 -5.41
CA LYS A 81 -9.38 14.80 -4.71
C LYS A 81 -10.20 13.70 -5.38
N LEU A 82 -10.67 12.75 -4.59
CA LEU A 82 -11.59 11.71 -5.01
C LEU A 82 -13.01 12.11 -4.60
N ASN A 83 -13.97 11.84 -5.47
CA ASN A 83 -15.38 12.04 -5.14
C ASN A 83 -15.90 10.78 -4.45
N ALA A 84 -16.64 10.97 -3.37
CA ALA A 84 -17.24 9.93 -2.56
C ALA A 84 -18.74 10.17 -2.42
N ASN A 85 -19.55 9.20 -2.84
CA ASN A 85 -20.99 9.20 -2.60
C ASN A 85 -21.27 8.31 -1.39
N ASN A 86 -21.92 8.85 -0.37
CA ASN A 86 -22.04 8.18 0.91
C ASN A 86 -23.50 7.90 1.26
N THR A 87 -23.72 6.77 1.93
CA THR A 87 -24.98 6.43 2.56
C THR A 87 -24.70 5.96 3.98
N ARG A 88 -25.60 6.29 4.91
CA ARG A 88 -25.51 5.84 6.30
C ARG A 88 -26.89 5.46 6.79
N SER A 89 -26.99 4.30 7.43
CA SER A 89 -28.21 3.85 8.08
C SER A 89 -27.88 3.33 9.47
N ILE A 90 -28.75 3.61 10.43
CA ILE A 90 -28.70 3.02 11.77
C ILE A 90 -29.84 2.00 11.85
N SER A 91 -29.51 0.82 12.36
CA SER A 91 -30.48 -0.24 12.59
C SER A 91 -30.40 -0.75 14.01
N THR A 92 -31.53 -1.16 14.56
CA THR A 92 -31.60 -1.94 15.80
C THR A 92 -31.87 -3.39 15.44
N GLY A 93 -31.35 -4.32 16.22
CA GLY A 93 -31.60 -5.73 15.96
C GLY A 93 -31.26 -6.63 17.14
N ASN A 94 -31.63 -7.90 17.02
CA ASN A 94 -31.25 -8.93 17.97
C ASN A 94 -30.66 -10.14 17.25
N PHE A 95 -29.89 -10.96 17.98
CA PHE A 95 -29.41 -12.23 17.45
C PHE A 95 -30.50 -13.28 17.62
N ALA A 96 -30.87 -13.94 16.53
CA ALA A 96 -31.73 -15.11 16.57
C ALA A 96 -30.99 -16.30 17.20
N SER A 97 -31.74 -17.33 17.61
CA SER A 97 -31.21 -18.54 18.25
C SER A 97 -30.20 -19.32 17.39
N ASN A 98 -30.19 -19.10 16.08
CA ASN A 98 -29.23 -19.65 15.12
C ASN A 98 -28.00 -18.75 14.88
N GLY A 99 -27.85 -17.65 15.64
CA GLY A 99 -26.77 -16.68 15.49
C GLY A 99 -26.96 -15.68 14.35
N SER A 100 -28.07 -15.73 13.60
CA SER A 100 -28.36 -14.76 12.55
C SER A 100 -28.80 -13.41 13.14
N VAL A 101 -28.46 -12.33 12.44
CA VAL A 101 -28.85 -10.97 12.81
C VAL A 101 -30.26 -10.69 12.29
N VAL A 102 -31.18 -10.37 13.20
CA VAL A 102 -32.55 -9.92 12.87
C VAL A 102 -32.64 -8.42 13.09
N ILE A 103 -32.77 -7.67 12.00
CA ILE A 103 -32.99 -6.23 12.04
C ILE A 103 -34.47 -5.96 12.40
N ARG A 104 -34.71 -5.10 13.38
CA ARG A 104 -36.05 -4.67 13.82
C ARG A 104 -36.42 -3.35 13.17
N ASP A 105 -35.66 -2.31 13.49
CA ASP A 105 -35.85 -0.98 12.92
C ASP A 105 -34.63 -0.60 12.09
N ASN A 106 -34.87 0.16 11.02
CA ASN A 106 -33.84 0.76 10.19
C ASN A 106 -34.22 2.21 9.89
N ILE A 107 -33.31 3.12 10.18
CA ILE A 107 -33.43 4.54 9.89
C ILE A 107 -32.28 4.93 8.97
N ASN A 108 -32.60 5.42 7.79
CA ASN A 108 -31.64 6.06 6.92
C ASN A 108 -31.35 7.47 7.42
N ILE A 109 -30.08 7.81 7.60
CA ILE A 109 -29.68 9.17 7.96
C ILE A 109 -29.70 10.01 6.69
N ASP A 110 -30.42 11.14 6.73
CA ASP A 110 -30.36 12.12 5.64
C ASP A 110 -29.00 12.83 5.64
N LEU A 111 -28.07 12.28 4.88
CA LEU A 111 -26.75 12.86 4.70
C LEU A 111 -26.77 14.14 3.85
N ASN A 112 -27.86 14.48 3.15
CA ASN A 112 -27.96 15.77 2.45
C ASN A 112 -28.06 16.92 3.44
N ALA A 113 -28.90 16.78 4.46
CA ALA A 113 -29.03 17.78 5.54
C ALA A 113 -27.69 18.04 6.26
N LEU A 114 -26.80 17.05 6.27
CA LEU A 114 -25.47 17.14 6.88
C LEU A 114 -24.34 17.53 5.89
N ASN A 115 -24.65 17.75 4.61
CA ASN A 115 -23.67 17.95 3.53
C ASN A 115 -22.64 16.80 3.41
N LEU A 116 -23.04 15.58 3.78
CA LEU A 116 -22.20 14.38 3.77
C LEU A 116 -22.59 13.38 2.68
N ASN A 117 -23.68 13.60 1.95
CA ASN A 117 -24.08 12.72 0.84
C ASN A 117 -22.99 12.65 -0.24
N THR A 118 -22.34 13.77 -0.54
CA THR A 118 -21.23 13.84 -1.49
C THR A 118 -20.03 14.52 -0.83
N THR A 119 -18.98 13.74 -0.53
CA THR A 119 -17.75 14.26 0.08
C THR A 119 -16.57 14.17 -0.88
N LYS A 120 -15.54 14.99 -0.62
CA LYS A 120 -14.27 14.92 -1.35
C LYS A 120 -13.20 14.39 -0.42
N ILE A 121 -12.65 13.23 -0.76
CA ILE A 121 -11.49 12.69 -0.07
C ILE A 121 -10.24 13.29 -0.69
N THR A 122 -9.44 13.99 0.11
CA THR A 122 -8.19 14.57 -0.36
C THR A 122 -7.05 13.59 -0.10
N LEU A 123 -6.44 13.10 -1.17
CA LEU A 123 -5.21 12.33 -1.12
C LEU A 123 -4.01 13.30 -1.13
N PRO A 124 -3.11 13.22 -0.14
CA PRO A 124 -1.98 14.14 -0.03
C PRO A 124 -0.99 13.98 -1.18
N SER A 125 -0.17 15.01 -1.39
CA SER A 125 0.98 14.88 -2.28
C SER A 125 2.06 14.01 -1.64
N GLN A 126 2.77 13.25 -2.47
CA GLN A 126 3.85 12.37 -2.06
C GLN A 126 5.08 12.59 -2.94
N PHE A 127 6.25 12.53 -2.33
CA PHE A 127 7.53 12.71 -2.98
C PHE A 127 8.48 11.60 -2.52
N GLU A 128 9.09 10.90 -3.47
CA GLU A 128 9.95 9.74 -3.21
C GLU A 128 11.30 9.95 -3.89
N LEU A 129 12.38 9.76 -3.13
CA LEU A 129 13.75 9.78 -3.60
C LEU A 129 14.42 8.45 -3.31
N GLY A 130 14.92 7.80 -4.36
CA GLY A 130 15.66 6.55 -4.25
C GLY A 130 17.07 6.69 -4.76
N LEU A 131 18.03 6.09 -4.06
CA LEU A 131 19.40 5.93 -4.49
C LEU A 131 19.83 4.48 -4.29
N GLY A 132 20.53 3.92 -5.26
CA GLY A 132 20.97 2.53 -5.19
C GLY A 132 22.23 2.24 -5.97
N LEU A 133 22.88 1.17 -5.57
CA LEU A 133 24.13 0.68 -6.12
C LEU A 133 24.01 -0.84 -6.29
N GLY A 134 24.48 -1.37 -7.41
CA GLY A 134 24.49 -2.81 -7.57
C GLY A 134 25.24 -3.31 -8.78
N GLN A 135 25.35 -4.62 -8.83
CA GLN A 135 25.84 -5.35 -9.98
C GLN A 135 24.69 -6.15 -10.59
N LYS A 136 24.43 -5.90 -11.87
CA LYS A 136 23.42 -6.63 -12.66
C LYS A 136 23.53 -8.13 -12.43
N ARG A 137 22.41 -8.75 -12.04
CA ARG A 137 22.25 -10.19 -11.78
C ARG A 137 23.14 -10.78 -10.66
N LYS A 138 23.70 -9.95 -9.78
CA LYS A 138 24.39 -10.42 -8.56
C LYS A 138 23.83 -9.81 -7.30
N TRP A 139 23.84 -8.49 -7.18
CA TRP A 139 23.41 -7.85 -5.94
C TRP A 139 23.00 -6.41 -6.18
N PHE A 140 22.20 -5.88 -5.28
CA PHE A 140 21.81 -4.48 -5.25
C PHE A 140 21.54 -4.08 -3.81
N ALA A 141 21.91 -2.86 -3.46
CA ALA A 141 21.53 -2.22 -2.21
C ALA A 141 21.06 -0.80 -2.52
N GLY A 142 20.04 -0.34 -1.81
CA GLY A 142 19.50 0.99 -2.00
C GLY A 142 18.86 1.54 -0.73
N VAL A 143 18.70 2.85 -0.75
CA VAL A 143 17.99 3.63 0.25
C VAL A 143 16.91 4.44 -0.44
N GLU A 144 15.76 4.56 0.20
CA GLU A 144 14.63 5.33 -0.26
C GLU A 144 14.15 6.24 0.86
N TYR A 145 13.83 7.48 0.51
CA TYR A 145 13.18 8.45 1.36
C TYR A 145 11.87 8.88 0.72
N THR A 146 10.78 8.71 1.47
CA THR A 146 9.44 9.09 1.05
C THR A 146 8.91 10.14 1.99
N HIS A 147 8.44 11.25 1.45
CA HIS A 147 7.74 12.30 2.19
C HIS A 147 6.28 12.33 1.75
N ILE A 148 5.37 12.38 2.72
CA ILE A 148 3.94 12.40 2.47
C ILE A 148 3.35 13.62 3.17
N GLY A 149 2.72 14.50 2.40
CA GLY A 149 2.06 15.71 2.88
C GLY A 149 0.73 15.42 3.59
N SER A 150 0.72 14.45 4.51
CA SER A 150 -0.48 13.89 5.14
C SER A 150 -1.30 14.92 5.90
N GLU A 151 -0.73 16.08 6.28
CA GLU A 151 -1.48 17.22 6.85
C GLU A 151 -2.69 17.64 5.99
N LYS A 152 -2.61 17.44 4.66
CA LYS A 152 -3.66 17.79 3.71
C LYS A 152 -4.66 16.66 3.47
N PHE A 153 -4.45 15.50 4.09
CA PHE A 153 -5.41 14.41 4.03
C PHE A 153 -6.71 14.83 4.70
N SER A 154 -7.83 14.55 4.05
CA SER A 154 -9.15 14.85 4.60
C SER A 154 -10.16 13.83 4.10
N ASN A 155 -10.89 13.23 5.05
CA ASN A 155 -12.07 12.41 4.77
C ASN A 155 -13.22 12.85 5.70
N PRO A 156 -14.07 13.79 5.24
CA PRO A 156 -15.17 14.32 6.06
C PRO A 156 -16.21 13.28 6.48
N PHE A 157 -16.33 12.14 5.78
CA PHE A 157 -17.34 11.13 6.07
C PHE A 157 -17.00 10.27 7.29
N VAL A 158 -15.71 10.12 7.61
CA VAL A 158 -15.21 9.29 8.73
C VAL A 158 -14.35 10.12 9.69
N ALA A 159 -14.57 11.44 9.72
CA ALA A 159 -13.80 12.33 10.57
C ALA A 159 -14.04 12.02 12.06
N SER A 160 -12.97 11.98 12.84
CA SER A 160 -13.01 11.81 14.29
C SER A 160 -12.16 12.90 14.94
N ASN A 161 -12.68 13.51 16.02
CA ASN A 161 -11.96 14.56 16.75
C ASN A 161 -10.65 14.08 17.41
N ARG A 162 -10.44 12.76 17.50
CA ARG A 162 -9.24 12.15 18.08
C ARG A 162 -8.12 11.92 17.07
N VAL A 163 -8.43 11.99 15.78
CA VAL A 163 -7.48 11.71 14.69
C VAL A 163 -7.21 13.00 13.93
N THR A 164 -5.97 13.43 13.95
CA THR A 164 -5.46 14.52 13.13
C THR A 164 -4.29 14.02 12.29
N TYR A 165 -3.85 14.83 11.33
CA TYR A 165 -2.79 14.44 10.42
C TYR A 165 -1.68 15.48 10.42
N GLU A 166 -0.45 15.01 10.37
CA GLU A 166 0.77 15.82 10.18
C GLU A 166 1.58 15.24 9.03
N ASN A 167 2.59 15.97 8.56
CA ASN A 167 3.46 15.44 7.50
C ASN A 167 4.19 14.18 7.98
N GLY A 168 4.07 13.13 7.17
CA GLY A 168 4.69 11.85 7.38
C GLY A 168 5.96 11.70 6.55
N TYR A 169 6.79 10.74 6.93
CA TYR A 169 7.92 10.33 6.12
C TYR A 169 8.28 8.88 6.37
N GLN A 170 8.89 8.24 5.39
CA GLN A 170 9.43 6.90 5.49
C GLN A 170 10.88 6.88 5.00
N VAL A 171 11.74 6.20 5.73
CA VAL A 171 13.09 5.84 5.30
C VAL A 171 13.15 4.32 5.18
N ALA A 172 13.52 3.81 4.02
CA ALA A 172 13.70 2.39 3.79
C ALA A 172 15.11 2.10 3.26
N ILE A 173 15.71 1.03 3.75
CA ILE A 173 16.99 0.51 3.26
C ILE A 173 16.76 -0.95 2.91
N GLY A 174 17.17 -1.37 1.72
CA GLY A 174 16.96 -2.74 1.28
C GLY A 174 17.90 -3.15 0.18
N GLY A 175 17.87 -4.44 -0.11
CA GLY A 175 18.71 -5.00 -1.15
C GLY A 175 18.32 -6.41 -1.54
N PHE A 176 18.95 -6.88 -2.60
CA PHE A 176 18.87 -8.26 -3.02
C PHE A 176 20.24 -8.85 -3.31
N PHE A 177 20.36 -10.16 -3.15
CA PHE A 177 21.55 -10.94 -3.46
C PHE A 177 21.18 -12.21 -4.22
N ILE A 178 21.95 -12.51 -5.26
CA ILE A 178 21.83 -13.66 -6.15
C ILE A 178 23.22 -14.31 -6.20
N PRO A 179 23.43 -15.47 -5.56
CA PRO A 179 24.74 -16.10 -5.51
C PRO A 179 25.33 -16.39 -6.90
N GLN A 180 24.52 -16.99 -7.79
CA GLN A 180 24.91 -17.28 -9.17
C GLN A 180 23.67 -17.50 -10.04
N TYR A 181 23.28 -16.48 -10.80
CA TYR A 181 22.07 -16.52 -11.63
C TYR A 181 22.08 -17.64 -12.71
N ASN A 182 23.27 -18.05 -13.18
CA ASN A 182 23.46 -19.02 -14.26
C ASN A 182 23.95 -20.39 -13.76
N SER A 183 23.71 -20.75 -12.50
CA SER A 183 24.16 -22.05 -11.98
C SER A 183 23.37 -23.21 -12.61
N PHE A 184 24.07 -24.15 -13.25
CA PHE A 184 23.50 -25.41 -13.74
C PHE A 184 23.47 -26.50 -12.67
N SER A 185 24.34 -26.41 -11.65
CA SER A 185 24.55 -27.47 -10.66
C SER A 185 23.76 -27.29 -9.36
N SER A 186 23.35 -26.07 -9.00
CA SER A 186 22.66 -25.83 -7.72
C SER A 186 21.50 -24.86 -7.86
N TYR A 187 20.31 -25.33 -7.47
CA TYR A 187 19.08 -24.55 -7.48
C TYR A 187 19.15 -23.33 -6.55
N TRP A 188 19.66 -23.51 -5.33
CA TRP A 188 19.77 -22.45 -4.31
C TRP A 188 20.66 -21.28 -4.73
N LYS A 189 21.64 -21.52 -5.61
CA LYS A 189 22.48 -20.44 -6.15
C LYS A 189 21.72 -19.49 -7.08
N ARG A 190 20.59 -19.92 -7.66
CA ARG A 190 19.73 -19.09 -8.53
C ARG A 190 18.64 -18.35 -7.76
N VAL A 191 18.45 -18.65 -6.48
CA VAL A 191 17.44 -18.00 -5.63
C VAL A 191 17.85 -16.56 -5.39
N VAL A 192 16.88 -15.65 -5.47
CA VAL A 192 17.06 -14.23 -5.13
C VAL A 192 16.67 -14.04 -3.68
N TYR A 193 17.64 -13.69 -2.84
CA TYR A 193 17.43 -13.36 -1.44
C TYR A 193 17.22 -11.85 -1.32
N ARG A 194 16.19 -11.42 -0.60
CA ARG A 194 15.87 -10.01 -0.33
C ARG A 194 15.83 -9.76 1.15
N THR A 195 16.31 -8.59 1.54
CA THR A 195 16.20 -8.09 2.91
C THR A 195 15.96 -6.59 2.87
N GLY A 196 15.25 -6.08 3.85
CA GLY A 196 15.03 -4.65 3.99
C GLY A 196 14.53 -4.28 5.38
N VAL A 197 14.79 -3.03 5.75
CA VAL A 197 14.30 -2.40 6.96
C VAL A 197 13.65 -1.08 6.58
N HIS A 198 12.57 -0.73 7.25
CA HIS A 198 11.95 0.58 7.10
C HIS A 198 11.60 1.18 8.45
N TYR A 199 11.63 2.49 8.50
CA TYR A 199 11.09 3.29 9.57
C TYR A 199 10.18 4.35 8.98
N GLU A 200 8.98 4.45 9.50
CA GLU A 200 7.94 5.35 9.02
C GLU A 200 7.38 6.18 10.17
N LYS A 201 7.31 7.48 9.97
CA LYS A 201 6.39 8.36 10.68
C LYS A 201 5.13 8.47 9.82
N THR A 202 4.06 7.79 10.23
CA THR A 202 2.85 7.58 9.40
C THR A 202 2.11 8.88 9.05
N GLY A 203 2.39 9.97 9.76
CA GLY A 203 1.66 11.23 9.63
C GLY A 203 0.28 11.21 10.27
N ILE A 204 -0.04 10.16 11.04
CA ILE A 204 -1.26 10.08 11.84
C ILE A 204 -0.93 10.53 13.27
N LEU A 205 -1.68 11.52 13.74
CA LEU A 205 -1.70 11.99 15.12
C LEU A 205 -2.95 11.47 15.80
N LEU A 206 -2.78 10.58 16.76
CA LEU A 206 -3.87 10.07 17.59
C LEU A 206 -3.74 10.68 18.98
N ASN A 207 -4.74 11.45 19.44
CA ASN A 207 -4.66 12.18 20.71
C ASN A 207 -3.36 13.02 20.86
N ASN A 208 -2.96 13.73 19.80
CA ASN A 208 -1.72 14.52 19.69
C ASN A 208 -0.40 13.72 19.75
N GLU A 209 -0.43 12.40 19.68
CA GLU A 209 0.77 11.57 19.59
C GLU A 209 0.97 11.03 18.18
N SER A 210 2.20 11.16 17.68
CA SER A 210 2.59 10.65 16.38
C SER A 210 2.68 9.13 16.38
N ILE A 211 2.07 8.50 15.39
CA ILE A 211 2.17 7.06 15.17
C ILE A 211 3.38 6.75 14.26
N THR A 212 4.27 5.90 14.76
CA THR A 212 5.44 5.41 14.01
C THR A 212 5.31 3.93 13.70
N ASP A 213 5.90 3.49 12.59
CA ASP A 213 6.05 2.10 12.21
C ASP A 213 7.53 1.77 11.99
N PHE A 214 7.93 0.58 12.41
CA PHE A 214 9.24 0.02 12.15
C PHE A 214 9.07 -1.44 11.78
N GLY A 215 9.62 -1.82 10.63
CA GLY A 215 9.51 -3.19 10.14
C GLY A 215 10.80 -3.69 9.49
N ILE A 216 11.01 -5.00 9.62
CA ILE A 216 12.08 -5.75 8.97
C ILE A 216 11.43 -6.78 8.05
N SER A 217 11.94 -6.90 6.84
CA SER A 217 11.44 -7.79 5.81
C SER A 217 12.54 -8.68 5.26
N PHE A 218 12.17 -9.94 5.00
CA PHE A 218 13.00 -10.94 4.36
C PHE A 218 12.20 -11.59 3.24
N GLY A 219 12.83 -11.90 2.11
CA GLY A 219 12.13 -12.54 1.01
C GLY A 219 13.02 -13.44 0.18
N VAL A 220 12.40 -14.42 -0.44
CA VAL A 220 13.04 -15.32 -1.41
C VAL A 220 12.21 -15.36 -2.68
N SER A 221 12.85 -15.15 -3.83
CA SER A 221 12.25 -15.50 -5.13
C SER A 221 12.88 -16.78 -5.65
N LEU A 222 12.03 -17.77 -5.78
CA LEU A 222 12.30 -19.12 -6.25
C LEU A 222 12.04 -19.16 -7.77
N PRO A 223 13.08 -19.35 -8.60
CA PRO A 223 12.89 -19.51 -10.04
C PRO A 223 12.21 -20.84 -10.33
N VAL A 224 11.09 -20.79 -11.06
CA VAL A 224 10.33 -21.97 -11.50
C VAL A 224 10.69 -22.28 -12.96
N LYS A 225 10.31 -23.46 -13.47
CA LYS A 225 10.53 -23.85 -14.88
C LYS A 225 10.03 -22.74 -15.83
N GLY A 226 10.87 -22.37 -16.79
CA GLY A 226 10.60 -21.27 -17.73
C GLY A 226 11.08 -19.91 -17.21
N PHE A 227 10.29 -18.87 -17.43
CA PHE A 227 10.53 -17.50 -16.95
C PHE A 227 9.68 -17.15 -15.71
N SER A 228 9.02 -18.15 -15.12
CA SER A 228 8.12 -17.98 -13.98
C SER A 228 8.89 -17.97 -12.67
N ASN A 229 8.38 -17.26 -11.67
CA ASN A 229 8.98 -17.15 -10.33
C ASN A 229 7.91 -17.23 -9.26
N ALA A 230 8.19 -17.92 -8.16
CA ALA A 230 7.41 -17.84 -6.93
C ALA A 230 8.19 -16.98 -5.92
N THR A 231 7.55 -16.00 -5.30
CA THR A 231 8.16 -15.13 -4.30
C THR A 231 7.46 -15.31 -2.97
N ILE A 232 8.23 -15.56 -1.93
CA ILE A 232 7.75 -15.65 -0.56
C ILE A 232 8.44 -14.54 0.22
N GLY A 233 7.64 -13.69 0.87
CA GLY A 233 8.09 -12.58 1.70
C GLY A 233 7.56 -12.74 3.12
N PHE A 234 8.43 -12.52 4.08
CA PHE A 234 8.16 -12.45 5.51
C PHE A 234 8.44 -11.03 5.97
N GLU A 235 7.56 -10.44 6.75
CA GLU A 235 7.77 -9.11 7.34
C GLU A 235 7.27 -9.12 8.78
N THR A 236 8.05 -8.52 9.69
CA THR A 236 7.62 -8.32 11.07
C THR A 236 7.98 -6.91 11.51
N GLY A 237 7.10 -6.31 12.30
CA GLY A 237 7.27 -4.93 12.70
C GLY A 237 6.42 -4.56 13.89
N LYS A 238 6.57 -3.30 14.27
CA LYS A 238 5.87 -2.68 15.40
C LYS A 238 5.36 -1.33 14.95
N ARG A 239 4.05 -1.13 15.08
CA ARG A 239 3.37 0.10 14.74
C ARG A 239 2.66 0.68 15.96
N GLY A 240 2.69 2.00 16.11
CA GLY A 240 2.06 2.69 17.24
C GLY A 240 2.99 2.96 18.41
N THR A 241 2.40 3.52 19.47
CA THR A 241 3.10 3.94 20.69
C THR A 241 2.31 3.49 21.92
N LEU A 242 3.00 3.33 23.05
CA LEU A 242 2.39 3.05 24.35
C LEU A 242 2.13 4.34 25.16
N SER A 243 2.62 5.48 24.67
CA SER A 243 2.37 6.79 25.31
C SER A 243 0.88 7.14 25.27
N GLN A 244 0.40 7.91 26.26
CA GLN A 244 -0.97 8.43 26.32
C GLN A 244 -2.09 7.36 26.20
N ASN A 245 -1.89 6.18 26.79
CA ASN A 245 -2.81 5.03 26.70
C ASN A 245 -3.10 4.60 25.26
N LEU A 246 -2.17 4.84 24.33
CA LEU A 246 -2.27 4.37 22.97
C LEU A 246 -1.82 2.91 22.84
N VAL A 247 -2.27 2.28 21.75
CA VAL A 247 -1.99 0.88 21.47
C VAL A 247 -0.74 0.77 20.61
N LYS A 248 0.14 -0.15 21.01
CA LYS A 248 1.27 -0.60 20.20
C LYS A 248 0.96 -1.99 19.65
N GLU A 249 0.93 -2.08 18.34
CA GLU A 249 0.66 -3.31 17.59
C GLU A 249 1.98 -3.95 17.16
N ASN A 250 2.15 -5.24 17.44
CA ASN A 250 3.17 -6.05 16.77
C ASN A 250 2.48 -6.83 15.66
N TYR A 251 3.07 -6.84 14.47
CA TYR A 251 2.51 -7.56 13.33
C TYR A 251 3.53 -8.50 12.72
N PHE A 252 2.97 -9.50 12.04
CA PHE A 252 3.69 -10.38 11.15
C PHE A 252 2.86 -10.55 9.87
N THR A 253 3.53 -10.40 8.73
CA THR A 253 2.93 -10.47 7.40
C THR A 253 3.65 -11.52 6.57
N LEU A 254 2.90 -12.46 6.02
CA LEU A 254 3.36 -13.41 5.02
C LEU A 254 2.80 -13.02 3.65
N ARG A 255 3.67 -12.84 2.66
CA ARG A 255 3.31 -12.52 1.28
C ARG A 255 3.75 -13.64 0.37
N ILE A 256 2.86 -14.14 -0.46
CA ILE A 256 3.18 -15.15 -1.48
C ILE A 256 2.72 -14.58 -2.83
N GLY A 257 3.65 -14.49 -3.77
CA GLY A 257 3.40 -13.95 -5.11
C GLY A 257 3.89 -14.91 -6.18
N PHE A 258 3.14 -15.03 -7.27
CA PHE A 258 3.50 -15.84 -8.41
C PHE A 258 3.60 -14.96 -9.64
N THR A 259 4.70 -15.08 -10.36
CA THR A 259 4.87 -14.53 -11.70
C THR A 259 4.84 -15.69 -12.67
N LEU A 260 3.76 -15.78 -13.44
CA LEU A 260 3.58 -16.81 -14.46
C LEU A 260 3.90 -16.18 -15.81
N ASN A 261 5.07 -16.48 -16.34
CA ASN A 261 5.47 -16.03 -17.67
C ASN A 261 5.35 -17.21 -18.63
N ASP A 262 4.52 -17.03 -19.65
CA ASP A 262 4.39 -17.97 -20.75
C ASP A 262 4.77 -17.30 -22.07
N LYS A 263 5.30 -18.08 -23.01
CA LYS A 263 5.62 -17.58 -24.35
C LYS A 263 4.36 -17.67 -25.20
N TRP A 264 3.60 -16.59 -25.28
CA TRP A 264 2.51 -16.51 -26.24
C TRP A 264 3.06 -16.54 -27.68
N PHE A 265 2.35 -17.22 -28.57
CA PHE A 265 2.65 -17.31 -30.02
C PHE A 265 3.89 -18.14 -30.41
N GLN A 266 4.35 -19.08 -29.58
CA GLN A 266 5.36 -20.04 -30.01
C GLN A 266 4.71 -21.07 -30.95
N LYS A 267 4.96 -20.98 -32.27
CA LYS A 267 4.56 -22.02 -33.22
C LYS A 267 5.20 -23.35 -32.81
N THR A 268 4.39 -24.37 -32.57
CA THR A 268 4.87 -25.73 -32.37
C THR A 268 5.57 -26.21 -33.63
N LYS A 269 6.75 -26.83 -33.50
CA LYS A 269 7.57 -27.31 -34.63
C LYS A 269 6.91 -28.46 -35.43
N TYR A 270 5.76 -28.93 -34.96
CA TYR A 270 4.92 -29.95 -35.59
C TYR A 270 3.47 -29.44 -35.61
N GLN A 271 3.17 -28.54 -36.53
CA GLN A 271 1.85 -28.27 -37.07
C GLN A 271 2.01 -27.68 -38.47
#